data_AF-A0A937UC66-F1
#
_entry.id   AF-A0A937UC66-F1
#
_cell.length_a   1.000
_cell.length_b   1.000
_cell.length_c   1.000
_cell.angle_alpha   90.00
_cell.angle_beta   90.00
_cell.angle_gamma   90.00
#
_symmetry.space_group_name_H-M   'P 1'
#
loop_
_entity.id
_entity.type
_entity.pdbx_description
1 polymer ?
#
loop_
_entity_poly.entity_id
_entity_poly.type
_entity_poly.pdbx_seq_one_letter_code
_entity_poly.pdbx_strand_id
1 'polypeptide(L)'
;MSEKTSIREVPLEIVRPGLDYGQLLSPLTNYVALCGDESPVTMRIDIEHWRLLNRLRNLRYVVVDRRQAKVSEVPAATRQAEVHQLGIDVGRILGSIPTLYRQLGRDSQTGDELLHLRLVISGSELSLIPFELLIAPEGFPDEGGPLFLQKRLPVTVTREVRRGRSIRSSGTASPASSSSRRPPAA
;
A
#
# COMPACT_ATOMS: atom_id res chain seq x y z
N MET A 1 -16.67 -29.38 21.14
CA MET A 1 -15.21 -29.18 21.08
C MET A 1 -15.01 -27.78 20.52
N SER A 2 -14.36 -26.88 21.27
CA SER A 2 -14.15 -25.49 20.80
C SER A 2 -12.96 -25.49 19.86
N GLU A 3 -13.20 -25.50 18.55
CA GLU A 3 -12.15 -25.21 17.56
C GLU A 3 -11.53 -23.86 17.92
N LYS A 4 -10.21 -23.85 18.12
CA LYS A 4 -9.47 -22.63 18.42
C LYS A 4 -9.18 -21.93 17.11
N THR A 5 -10.07 -21.04 16.70
CA THR A 5 -9.79 -20.12 15.60
C THR A 5 -8.55 -19.30 15.94
N SER A 6 -7.52 -19.37 15.10
CA SER A 6 -6.28 -18.61 15.28
C SER A 6 -6.28 -17.40 14.34
N ILE A 7 -5.78 -16.25 14.82
CA ILE A 7 -5.63 -15.04 14.02
C ILE A 7 -4.14 -14.87 13.73
N ARG A 8 -3.79 -14.90 12.45
CA ARG A 8 -2.43 -14.61 11.98
C ARG A 8 -2.37 -13.20 11.45
N GLU A 9 -1.47 -12.41 12.03
CA GLU A 9 -1.21 -11.05 11.58
C GLU A 9 -0.08 -11.03 10.54
N VAL A 10 -0.31 -10.38 9.42
CA VAL A 10 0.68 -10.13 8.37
C VAL A 10 0.90 -8.62 8.28
N PRO A 11 1.99 -8.09 8.85
CA PRO A 11 2.30 -6.68 8.72
C PRO A 11 2.82 -6.40 7.31
N LEU A 12 2.23 -5.41 6.66
CA LEU A 12 2.68 -4.90 5.37
C LEU A 12 2.92 -3.41 5.52
N GLU A 13 4.19 -2.99 5.47
CA GLU A 13 4.55 -1.58 5.49
C GLU A 13 4.87 -1.09 4.08
N ILE A 14 4.29 0.04 3.66
CA ILE A 14 4.63 0.74 2.43
C ILE A 14 5.17 2.12 2.77
N VAL A 15 6.44 2.34 2.43
CA VAL A 15 7.20 3.52 2.82
C VAL A 15 7.60 4.34 1.62
N ARG A 16 7.34 5.65 1.67
CA ARG A 16 7.92 6.62 0.74
C ARG A 16 9.27 7.07 1.28
N PRO A 17 10.39 6.78 0.60
CA PRO A 17 11.68 7.36 0.96
C PRO A 17 11.69 8.87 0.67
N GLY A 18 12.40 9.63 1.50
CA GLY A 18 12.60 11.07 1.30
C GLY A 18 11.85 11.94 2.30
N LEU A 19 11.63 13.19 1.92
CA LEU A 19 11.07 14.22 2.77
C LEU A 19 9.55 14.08 2.91
N ASP A 20 9.02 14.64 3.99
CA ASP A 20 7.62 14.56 4.43
C ASP A 20 6.67 15.54 3.71
N TYR A 21 7.20 16.43 2.88
CA TYR A 21 6.41 17.38 2.08
C TYR A 21 6.34 16.98 0.59
N GLY A 22 5.39 17.59 -0.13
CA GLY A 22 5.21 17.37 -1.58
C GLY A 22 4.91 15.90 -1.92
N GLN A 23 4.16 15.22 -1.06
CA GLN A 23 3.83 13.82 -1.27
C GLN A 23 2.63 13.73 -2.21
N LEU A 24 2.94 13.53 -3.49
CA LEU A 24 1.97 13.27 -4.55
C LEU A 24 2.29 11.90 -5.15
N LEU A 25 1.25 11.15 -5.50
CA LEU A 25 1.43 9.92 -6.26
C LEU A 25 2.00 10.27 -7.64
N SER A 26 3.09 9.61 -7.98
CA SER A 26 3.73 9.69 -9.28
C SER A 26 4.30 8.32 -9.64
N PRO A 27 4.12 7.84 -10.88
CA PRO A 27 4.75 6.61 -11.38
C PRO A 27 6.29 6.63 -11.32
N LEU A 28 6.89 7.82 -11.20
CA LEU A 28 8.34 8.00 -11.11
C LEU A 28 8.86 7.86 -9.66
N THR A 29 7.97 7.83 -8.68
CA THR A 29 8.35 7.70 -7.27
C THR A 29 8.51 6.23 -6.91
N ASN A 30 9.68 5.87 -6.38
CA ASN A 30 9.92 4.56 -5.80
C ASN A 30 9.37 4.51 -4.37
N TYR A 31 8.74 3.41 -4.03
CA TYR A 31 8.30 3.06 -2.69
C TYR A 31 9.03 1.78 -2.23
N VAL A 32 9.12 1.60 -0.93
CA VAL A 32 9.68 0.38 -0.33
C VAL A 32 8.56 -0.35 0.41
N ALA A 33 8.33 -1.60 0.05
CA ALA A 33 7.41 -2.50 0.75
C ALA A 33 8.19 -3.45 1.67
N LEU A 34 7.72 -3.60 2.90
CA LEU A 34 8.21 -4.52 3.91
C LEU A 34 7.05 -5.43 4.30
N CYS A 35 7.19 -6.75 4.16
CA CYS A 35 6.13 -7.68 4.52
C CYS A 35 6.68 -8.73 5.48
N GLY A 36 6.20 -8.72 6.72
CA GLY A 36 6.76 -9.55 7.79
C GLY A 36 8.26 -9.33 7.99
N ASP A 37 8.97 -10.42 8.28
CA ASP A 37 10.43 -10.45 8.45
C ASP A 37 11.19 -10.69 7.13
N GLU A 38 10.55 -10.46 5.98
CA GLU A 38 11.15 -10.71 4.67
C GLU A 38 11.93 -9.50 4.12
N SER A 39 12.71 -9.75 3.08
CA SER A 39 13.53 -8.71 2.45
C SER A 39 12.69 -7.57 1.86
N PRO A 40 13.13 -6.30 1.99
CA PRO A 40 12.44 -5.15 1.41
C PRO A 40 12.32 -5.26 -0.11
N VAL A 41 11.17 -4.86 -0.66
CA VAL A 41 10.92 -4.82 -2.10
C VAL A 41 10.76 -3.37 -2.53
N THR A 42 11.55 -2.94 -3.54
CA THR A 42 11.33 -1.64 -4.17
C THR A 42 10.26 -1.78 -5.25
N MET A 43 9.26 -0.91 -5.20
CA MET A 43 8.11 -0.94 -6.11
C MET A 43 7.74 0.47 -6.56
N ARG A 44 6.95 0.55 -7.64
CA ARG A 44 6.34 1.80 -8.10
C ARG A 44 4.84 1.67 -8.09
N ILE A 45 4.17 2.80 -7.92
CA ILE A 45 2.71 2.89 -8.00
C ILE A 45 2.40 3.66 -9.27
N ASP A 46 1.96 2.96 -10.30
CA ASP A 46 1.69 3.50 -11.64
C ASP A 46 0.36 4.27 -11.72
N ILE A 47 0.15 5.17 -10.75
CA ILE A 47 -1.04 6.00 -10.65
C ILE A 47 -0.60 7.45 -10.45
N GLU A 48 -1.04 8.31 -11.37
CA GLU A 48 -0.91 9.76 -11.20
C GLU A 48 -1.89 10.27 -10.15
N HIS A 49 -1.45 11.18 -9.28
CA HIS A 49 -2.27 11.71 -8.18
C HIS A 49 -3.61 12.29 -8.65
N TRP A 50 -3.58 13.14 -9.68
CA TRP A 50 -4.80 13.76 -10.23
C TRP A 50 -5.76 12.72 -10.82
N ARG A 51 -5.22 11.63 -11.40
CA ARG A 51 -6.00 10.54 -11.95
C ARG A 51 -6.72 9.79 -10.84
N LEU A 52 -6.04 9.52 -9.72
CA LEU A 52 -6.68 8.93 -8.54
C LEU A 52 -7.80 9.82 -8.01
N LEU A 53 -7.56 11.13 -7.84
CA LEU A 53 -8.58 12.07 -7.36
C LEU A 53 -9.83 12.09 -8.25
N ASN A 54 -9.66 12.08 -9.58
CA ASN A 54 -10.78 12.03 -10.52
C ASN A 54 -11.59 10.73 -10.39
N ARG A 55 -10.92 9.60 -10.18
CA ARG A 55 -11.59 8.31 -10.00
C ARG A 55 -12.31 8.21 -8.67
N LEU A 56 -11.71 8.70 -7.59
CA LEU A 56 -12.37 8.82 -6.28
C LEU A 56 -13.61 9.73 -6.34
N ARG A 57 -13.59 10.76 -7.19
CA ARG A 57 -14.78 11.59 -7.46
C ARG A 57 -15.88 10.79 -8.13
N ASN A 58 -15.55 9.89 -9.06
CA ASN A 58 -16.52 9.02 -9.73
C ASN A 58 -17.09 7.92 -8.83
N LEU A 59 -16.49 7.66 -7.66
CA LEU A 59 -17.07 6.77 -6.66
C LEU A 59 -18.18 7.43 -5.81
N ARG A 60 -18.29 8.76 -5.84
CA ARG A 60 -19.29 9.48 -5.04
C ARG A 60 -20.71 9.19 -5.53
N TYR A 61 -21.67 9.27 -4.62
CA TYR A 61 -23.09 9.21 -5.01
C TYR A 61 -23.51 10.44 -5.82
N VAL A 62 -23.01 11.61 -5.43
CA VAL A 62 -23.30 12.89 -6.08
C VAL A 62 -22.03 13.71 -6.28
N VAL A 63 -22.02 14.53 -7.32
CA VAL A 63 -20.96 15.50 -7.59
C VAL A 63 -21.58 16.89 -7.65
N VAL A 64 -20.96 17.83 -6.93
CA VAL A 64 -21.37 19.22 -6.90
C VAL A 64 -20.49 20.01 -7.87
N ASP A 65 -21.10 20.56 -8.92
CA ASP A 65 -20.46 21.59 -9.73
C ASP A 65 -20.63 22.94 -9.03
N ARG A 66 -19.56 23.40 -8.38
CA ARG A 66 -19.54 24.68 -7.67
C ARG A 66 -19.71 25.89 -8.59
N ARG A 67 -19.35 25.78 -9.88
CA ARG A 67 -19.49 26.89 -10.82
C ARG A 67 -20.94 27.10 -11.24
N GLN A 68 -21.72 26.01 -11.28
CA GLN A 68 -23.11 26.02 -11.72
C GLN A 68 -24.11 25.84 -10.57
N ALA A 69 -23.63 25.74 -9.32
CA ALA A 69 -24.42 25.38 -8.14
C ALA A 69 -25.32 24.15 -8.36
N LYS A 70 -24.88 23.22 -9.22
CA LYS A 70 -25.67 22.06 -9.66
C LYS A 70 -25.16 20.80 -8.98
N VAL A 71 -26.08 20.01 -8.45
CA VAL A 71 -25.81 18.66 -7.94
C VAL A 71 -26.24 17.67 -9.01
N SER A 72 -25.30 16.82 -9.43
CA SER A 72 -25.54 15.74 -10.39
C SER A 72 -25.30 14.40 -9.71
N GLU A 73 -26.20 13.45 -9.91
CA GLU A 73 -25.99 12.07 -9.46
C GLU A 73 -24.98 11.38 -10.38
N VAL A 74 -24.08 10.59 -9.79
CA VAL A 74 -23.23 9.69 -10.57
C VAL A 74 -24.02 8.41 -10.85
N PRO A 75 -24.06 7.89 -12.08
CA PRO A 75 -24.73 6.63 -12.36
C PRO A 75 -24.13 5.46 -11.56
N ALA A 76 -24.98 4.55 -11.06
CA ALA A 76 -24.52 3.38 -10.31
C ALA A 76 -23.56 2.49 -11.13
N ALA A 77 -23.81 2.34 -12.43
CA ALA A 77 -22.94 1.60 -13.34
C ALA A 77 -21.52 2.20 -13.41
N THR A 78 -21.41 3.53 -13.42
CA THR A 78 -20.11 4.22 -13.39
C THR A 78 -19.37 3.95 -12.08
N ARG A 79 -20.07 4.03 -10.93
CA ARG A 79 -19.47 3.70 -9.63
C ARG A 79 -18.98 2.26 -9.59
N GLN A 80 -19.80 1.31 -10.04
CA GLN A 80 -19.47 -0.12 -10.03
C GLN A 80 -18.25 -0.41 -10.90
N ALA A 81 -18.18 0.19 -12.10
CA ALA A 81 -17.04 0.06 -12.98
C ALA A 81 -15.76 0.63 -12.34
N GLU A 82 -15.85 1.78 -11.65
CA GLU A 82 -14.72 2.39 -10.98
C GLU A 82 -14.24 1.59 -9.76
N VAL A 83 -15.17 1.01 -8.98
CA VAL A 83 -14.82 0.08 -7.88
C VAL A 83 -14.01 -1.09 -8.43
N HIS A 84 -14.51 -1.73 -9.49
CA HIS A 84 -13.82 -2.86 -10.10
C HIS A 84 -12.46 -2.47 -10.67
N GLN A 85 -12.38 -1.38 -11.43
CA GLN A 85 -11.11 -0.96 -12.03
C GLN A 85 -10.09 -0.49 -10.98
N LEU A 86 -10.53 0.14 -9.88
CA LEU A 86 -9.64 0.51 -8.77
C LEU A 86 -9.14 -0.75 -8.06
N GLY A 87 -10.01 -1.75 -7.89
CA GLY A 87 -9.64 -3.03 -7.32
C GLY A 87 -8.56 -3.75 -8.12
N ILE A 88 -8.65 -3.76 -9.45
CA ILE A 88 -7.61 -4.30 -10.33
C ILE A 88 -6.29 -3.53 -10.15
N ASP A 89 -6.34 -2.20 -10.12
CA ASP A 89 -5.12 -1.40 -10.01
C ASP A 89 -4.44 -1.58 -8.65
N VAL A 90 -5.22 -1.69 -7.57
CA VAL A 90 -4.74 -2.08 -6.24
C VAL A 90 -4.16 -3.51 -6.26
N GLY A 91 -4.79 -4.41 -7.01
CA GLY A 91 -4.28 -5.75 -7.31
C GLY A 91 -2.89 -5.72 -7.93
N ARG A 92 -2.66 -4.85 -8.92
CA ARG A 92 -1.33 -4.68 -9.53
C ARG A 92 -0.30 -4.13 -8.54
N ILE A 93 -0.69 -3.17 -7.69
CA ILE A 93 0.20 -2.62 -6.66
C ILE A 93 0.62 -3.72 -5.71
N LEU A 94 -0.31 -4.40 -5.06
CA LEU A 94 0.00 -5.41 -4.04
C LEU A 94 0.57 -6.70 -4.64
N GLY A 95 0.18 -7.05 -5.88
CA GLY A 95 0.74 -8.17 -6.63
C GLY A 95 2.21 -7.97 -7.02
N SER A 96 2.68 -6.72 -7.11
CA SER A 96 4.11 -6.43 -7.33
C SER A 96 4.99 -6.64 -6.08
N ILE A 97 4.43 -7.16 -4.98
CA ILE A 97 5.12 -7.49 -3.73
C ILE A 97 5.20 -9.02 -3.57
N PRO A 98 6.28 -9.68 -4.04
CA PRO A 98 6.38 -11.14 -4.00
C PRO A 98 6.41 -11.74 -2.58
N THR A 99 6.82 -10.94 -1.60
CA THR A 99 6.87 -11.33 -0.17
C THR A 99 5.45 -11.44 0.40
N LEU A 100 4.53 -10.56 -0.02
CA LEU A 100 3.12 -10.60 0.40
C LEU A 100 2.43 -11.88 -0.08
N TYR A 101 2.64 -12.25 -1.35
CA TYR A 101 2.13 -13.50 -1.90
C TYR A 101 2.51 -14.71 -1.03
N ARG A 102 3.80 -14.79 -0.64
CA ARG A 102 4.29 -15.89 0.20
C ARG A 102 3.66 -15.90 1.58
N GLN A 103 3.41 -14.73 2.16
CA GLN A 103 2.69 -14.63 3.44
C GLN A 103 1.23 -15.07 3.30
N LEU A 104 0.53 -14.68 2.23
CA LEU A 104 -0.86 -15.09 2.00
C LEU A 104 -1.00 -16.58 1.67
N GLY A 105 -0.02 -17.15 0.95
CA GLY A 105 -0.02 -18.57 0.55
C GLY A 105 0.46 -19.55 1.63
N ARG A 106 0.99 -19.07 2.75
CA ARG A 106 1.39 -19.94 3.88
C ARG A 106 0.14 -20.60 4.51
N ASP A 107 0.10 -21.92 4.38
CA ASP A 107 -0.80 -22.92 5.01
C ASP A 107 -2.14 -22.40 5.55
N SER A 108 -3.06 -22.08 4.65
CA SER A 108 -4.51 -22.03 4.96
C SER A 108 -5.14 -23.43 4.92
N GLN A 109 -4.41 -24.49 5.30
CA GLN A 109 -4.83 -25.88 5.05
C GLN A 109 -5.90 -26.39 6.02
N THR A 110 -6.11 -25.72 7.15
CA THR A 110 -7.01 -26.19 8.21
C THR A 110 -8.34 -25.46 8.29
N GLY A 111 -8.59 -24.42 7.49
CA GLY A 111 -9.86 -23.67 7.52
C GLY A 111 -10.15 -22.87 8.80
N ASP A 112 -9.32 -23.04 9.83
CA ASP A 112 -9.44 -22.45 11.18
C ASP A 112 -8.55 -21.21 11.41
N GLU A 113 -7.97 -20.66 10.34
CA GLU A 113 -7.09 -19.48 10.40
C GLU A 113 -7.76 -18.25 9.78
N LEU A 114 -7.80 -17.15 10.54
CA LEU A 114 -8.18 -15.83 10.07
C LEU A 114 -6.92 -15.01 9.79
N LEU A 115 -6.87 -14.33 8.66
CA LEU A 115 -5.72 -13.50 8.29
C LEU A 115 -6.03 -12.03 8.51
N HIS A 116 -5.18 -11.36 9.29
CA HIS A 116 -5.24 -9.92 9.49
C HIS A 116 -4.07 -9.25 8.77
N LEU A 117 -4.36 -8.58 7.65
CA LEU A 117 -3.40 -7.76 6.92
C LEU A 117 -3.29 -6.39 7.58
N ARG A 118 -2.22 -6.17 8.34
CA ARG A 118 -1.97 -4.88 9.00
C ARG A 118 -1.16 -3.98 8.07
N LEU A 119 -1.87 -3.11 7.35
CA LEU A 119 -1.27 -2.20 6.37
C LEU A 119 -0.77 -0.92 7.04
N VAL A 120 0.54 -0.75 7.09
CA VAL A 120 1.20 0.43 7.64
C VAL A 120 1.70 1.33 6.51
N ILE A 121 1.30 2.61 6.49
CA ILE A 121 1.69 3.56 5.43
C ILE A 121 2.32 4.82 6.02
N SER A 122 3.33 5.38 5.35
CA SER A 122 4.02 6.61 5.80
C SER A 122 3.86 7.82 4.86
N GLY A 123 3.32 7.62 3.65
CA GLY A 123 2.96 8.68 2.70
C GLY A 123 1.49 9.09 2.83
N SER A 124 1.21 10.39 2.93
CA SER A 124 -0.14 10.95 2.93
C SER A 124 -0.89 10.66 1.62
N GLU A 125 -0.18 10.63 0.50
CA GLU A 125 -0.66 10.23 -0.81
C GLU A 125 -1.08 8.76 -0.87
N LEU A 126 -0.36 7.88 -0.14
CA LEU A 126 -0.72 6.47 -0.03
C LEU A 126 -2.04 6.31 0.71
N SER A 127 -2.42 7.27 1.56
CA SER A 127 -3.68 7.26 2.32
C SER A 127 -4.91 7.42 1.41
N LEU A 128 -4.74 7.88 0.17
CA LEU A 128 -5.83 8.03 -0.79
C LEU A 128 -6.15 6.73 -1.53
N ILE A 129 -5.22 5.77 -1.54
CA ILE A 129 -5.40 4.50 -2.25
C ILE A 129 -6.42 3.64 -1.48
N PRO A 130 -7.49 3.15 -2.14
CA PRO A 130 -8.51 2.32 -1.49
C PRO A 130 -8.08 0.85 -1.51
N PHE A 131 -7.12 0.51 -0.64
CA PHE A 131 -6.54 -0.84 -0.60
C PHE A 131 -7.59 -1.94 -0.35
N GLU A 132 -8.70 -1.58 0.29
CA GLU A 132 -9.83 -2.44 0.62
C GLU A 132 -10.61 -2.92 -0.63
N LEU A 133 -10.40 -2.29 -1.78
CA LEU A 133 -11.03 -2.71 -3.04
C LEU A 133 -10.25 -3.80 -3.77
N LEU A 134 -9.12 -4.25 -3.22
CA LEU A 134 -8.23 -5.22 -3.83
C LEU A 134 -8.98 -6.39 -4.50
N ILE A 135 -8.82 -6.48 -5.82
CA ILE A 135 -9.13 -7.69 -6.56
C ILE A 135 -7.85 -8.53 -6.59
N ALA A 136 -7.96 -9.78 -6.14
CA ALA A 136 -6.86 -10.71 -6.02
C ALA A 136 -6.14 -10.85 -7.38
N PRO A 137 -4.87 -10.43 -7.48
CA PRO A 137 -4.07 -10.61 -8.69
C PRO A 137 -3.70 -12.08 -8.88
N GLU A 138 -3.05 -12.39 -10.00
CA GLU A 138 -2.63 -13.76 -10.31
C GLU A 138 -1.85 -14.42 -9.17
N GLY A 139 -2.25 -15.65 -8.85
CA GLY A 139 -1.67 -16.45 -7.77
C GLY A 139 -2.19 -16.13 -6.37
N PHE A 140 -2.83 -14.97 -6.13
CA PHE A 140 -3.45 -14.74 -4.83
C PHE A 140 -4.60 -15.73 -4.60
N PRO A 141 -4.99 -15.98 -3.33
CA PRO A 141 -6.18 -16.76 -3.03
C PRO A 141 -7.39 -16.21 -3.79
N ASP A 142 -8.15 -17.09 -4.44
CA ASP A 142 -9.37 -16.76 -5.20
C ASP A 142 -9.16 -15.58 -6.17
N GLU A 143 -8.14 -15.76 -7.02
CA GLU A 143 -7.74 -14.88 -8.13
C GLU A 143 -8.93 -14.30 -8.90
N GLY A 144 -8.87 -13.01 -9.20
CA GLY A 144 -9.94 -12.27 -9.89
C GLY A 144 -11.13 -11.91 -8.99
N GLY A 145 -11.20 -12.43 -7.77
CA GLY A 145 -12.19 -12.09 -6.76
C GLY A 145 -11.76 -10.96 -5.81
N PRO A 146 -12.69 -10.31 -5.11
CA PRO A 146 -12.37 -9.34 -4.05
C PRO A 146 -11.75 -10.03 -2.83
N LEU A 147 -10.47 -9.74 -2.52
CA LEU A 147 -9.69 -10.50 -1.54
C LEU A 147 -10.33 -10.55 -0.14
N PHE A 148 -10.89 -9.43 0.31
CA PHE A 148 -11.42 -9.29 1.67
C PHE A 148 -12.85 -9.81 1.86
N LEU A 149 -13.47 -10.37 0.81
CA LEU A 149 -14.81 -10.95 0.86
C LEU A 149 -14.81 -12.47 0.66
N GLN A 150 -13.63 -13.08 0.63
CA GLN A 150 -13.47 -14.50 0.36
C GLN A 150 -13.86 -15.35 1.58
N LYS A 151 -14.55 -16.47 1.32
CA LYS A 151 -14.99 -17.40 2.38
C LYS A 151 -13.92 -18.41 2.79
N ARG A 152 -12.97 -18.72 1.89
CA ARG A 152 -12.00 -19.80 2.07
C ARG A 152 -10.81 -19.40 2.94
N LEU A 153 -10.36 -18.16 2.80
CA LEU A 153 -9.37 -17.54 3.67
C LEU A 153 -9.95 -16.18 4.08
N PRO A 154 -10.62 -16.07 5.23
CA PRO A 154 -11.15 -14.79 5.67
C PRO A 154 -10.00 -13.81 5.95
N VAL A 155 -9.82 -12.85 5.04
CA VAL A 155 -8.82 -11.79 5.17
C VAL A 155 -9.50 -10.50 5.62
N THR A 156 -9.03 -9.91 6.71
CA THR A 156 -9.39 -8.56 7.12
C THR A 156 -8.18 -7.65 6.98
N VAL A 157 -8.39 -6.42 6.51
CA VAL A 157 -7.33 -5.39 6.44
C VAL A 157 -7.62 -4.28 7.44
N THR A 158 -6.57 -3.79 8.09
CA THR A 158 -6.62 -2.54 8.85
C THR A 158 -5.51 -1.62 8.37
N ARG A 159 -5.76 -0.31 8.41
CA ARG A 159 -4.79 0.69 8.01
C ARG A 159 -4.23 1.45 9.20
N GLU A 160 -2.91 1.53 9.26
CA GLU A 160 -2.15 2.32 10.22
C GLU A 160 -1.36 3.39 9.45
N VAL A 161 -1.48 4.66 9.86
CA VAL A 161 -0.72 5.76 9.25
C VAL A 161 0.42 6.17 10.17
N ARG A 162 1.66 5.85 9.78
CA ARG A 162 2.87 6.32 10.44
C ARG A 162 3.09 7.80 10.10
N ARG A 163 2.64 8.69 10.98
CA ARG A 163 3.07 10.09 10.98
C ARG A 163 4.49 10.13 11.53
N GLY A 164 5.47 10.18 10.64
CA GLY A 164 6.88 10.18 11.02
C GLY A 164 7.24 11.41 11.87
N ARG A 165 7.76 11.16 13.07
CA ARG A 165 9.14 11.62 13.30
C ARG A 165 10.01 10.87 12.30
N SER A 166 10.76 11.59 11.49
CA SER A 166 11.80 11.02 10.62
C SER A 166 12.64 10.02 11.43
N ILE A 167 12.71 8.77 10.97
CA ILE A 167 13.83 7.90 11.33
C ILE A 167 15.04 8.59 10.70
N ARG A 168 15.84 9.27 11.53
CA ARG A 168 17.18 9.68 11.13
C ARG A 168 17.90 8.37 10.82
N SER A 169 18.12 8.07 9.55
CA SER A 169 19.16 7.13 9.20
C SER A 169 20.47 7.76 9.67
N SER A 170 20.97 7.34 10.82
CA SER A 170 22.36 7.56 11.18
C SER A 170 23.17 6.73 10.18
N GLY A 171 23.49 7.33 9.04
CA GLY A 171 24.51 6.81 8.14
C GLY A 171 25.78 6.66 8.96
N THR A 172 26.11 5.42 9.30
CA THR A 172 27.33 5.08 10.00
C THR A 172 28.53 5.48 9.14
N ALA A 173 29.53 6.02 9.84
CA ALA A 173 30.73 6.68 9.35
C ALA A 173 31.48 5.95 8.21
N SER A 174 31.96 6.72 7.24
CA SER A 174 33.16 6.35 6.48
C SER A 174 34.40 6.73 7.32
N PRO A 175 35.36 5.82 7.54
CA PRO A 175 36.58 6.16 8.26
C PRO A 175 37.63 6.78 7.33
N ALA A 176 38.26 7.84 7.84
CA ALA A 176 39.63 8.31 7.60
C ALA A 176 40.14 8.49 6.15
N SER A 177 40.30 9.74 5.74
CA SER A 177 41.46 10.16 4.94
C SER A 177 42.47 10.88 5.85
N SER A 178 43.63 10.26 6.03
CA SER A 178 44.80 10.80 6.72
C SER A 178 45.41 11.91 5.85
N SER A 179 45.14 13.18 6.17
CA SER A 179 45.88 14.29 5.56
C SER A 179 47.23 14.47 6.26
N SER A 180 48.28 14.20 5.52
CA SER A 180 49.69 14.34 5.86
C SER A 180 50.06 15.73 6.41
N ARG A 181 50.87 15.75 7.46
CA ARG A 181 51.54 16.92 8.05
C ARG A 181 52.50 17.56 7.04
N ARG A 182 52.44 18.88 6.87
CA ARG A 182 53.57 19.71 6.41
C ARG A 182 54.27 20.33 7.63
N PRO A 183 55.61 20.35 7.73
CA PRO A 183 56.31 21.00 8.84
C PRO A 183 56.48 22.51 8.59
N PRO A 184 56.80 23.30 9.63
CA PRO A 184 56.94 24.75 9.52
C PRO A 184 58.26 25.14 8.84
N ALA A 185 58.22 26.24 8.09
CA ALA A 185 59.41 26.90 7.54
C ALA A 185 60.15 27.66 8.66
N ALA A 186 61.48 27.58 8.60
CA ALA A 186 62.41 28.39 9.39
C ALA A 186 62.52 29.81 8.84
#